data_AF-A0A4S3PRT8-F1
#
_entry.id   AF-A0A4S3PRT8-F1
#
_cell.length_a   1.000
_cell.length_b   1.000
_cell.length_c   1.000
_cell.angle_alpha   90.00
_cell.angle_beta   90.00
_cell.angle_gamma   90.00
#
_symmetry.space_group_name_H-M   'P 1'
#
loop_
_entity.id
_entity.type
_entity.pdbx_description
1 polymer ?
#
loop_
_entity_poly.entity_id
_entity_poly.type
_entity_poly.pdbx_seq_one_letter_code
_entity_poly.pdbx_strand_id
1 'polypeptide(L)' 'MASYIMDLGLIAVLVIGITALMGVMANGVGERVFGGKAGSDIVNRDSRVKTGWKNVGGRKK' A
#
# COMPACT_ATOMS: atom_id res chain seq x y z
N MET A 1 13.62 12.84 -40.88
CA MET A 1 13.09 13.47 -39.65
C MET A 1 11.85 12.79 -39.11
N ALA A 2 10.82 12.49 -39.92
CA ALA A 2 9.61 11.80 -39.43
C ALA A 2 9.88 10.40 -38.81
N SER A 3 10.75 9.59 -39.44
CA SER A 3 11.18 8.29 -38.90
C SER A 3 11.91 8.43 -37.55
N TYR A 4 12.84 9.38 -37.45
CA TYR A 4 13.57 9.66 -36.22
C TYR A 4 12.64 10.08 -35.07
N ILE A 5 11.61 10.89 -35.36
CA ILE A 5 10.61 11.30 -34.36
C ILE A 5 9.76 10.12 -33.90
N MET A 6 9.40 9.20 -34.80
CA MET A 6 8.68 7.97 -34.46
C MET A 6 9.51 7.05 -33.56
N ASP A 7 10.78 6.82 -33.91
CA ASP A 7 11.68 5.99 -33.09
C ASP A 7 11.91 6.60 -31.71
N LEU A 8 12.15 7.91 -31.65
CA LEU A 8 12.31 8.64 -30.40
C LEU A 8 11.03 8.58 -29.55
N GLY A 9 9.85 8.75 -30.17
CA GLY A 9 8.56 8.66 -29.50
C GLY A 9 8.29 7.26 -28.94
N LEU A 10 8.62 6.22 -29.68
CA LEU A 10 8.48 4.83 -29.25
C LEU A 10 9.32 4.56 -27.99
N ILE A 11 10.60 4.95 -28.01
CA ILE A 11 11.52 4.76 -26.88
C ILE A 11 11.07 5.60 -25.68
N ALA A 12 10.66 6.86 -25.91
CA ALA A 12 10.19 7.74 -24.85
C ALA A 12 8.97 7.16 -24.12
N VAL A 13 7.96 6.68 -24.87
CA VAL A 13 6.76 6.07 -24.29
C VAL A 13 7.11 4.78 -23.52
N LEU A 14 8.02 3.96 -24.05
CA LEU A 14 8.46 2.74 -23.40
C LEU A 14 9.12 3.04 -22.03
N VAL A 15 10.06 3.99 -22.00
CA VAL A 15 10.80 4.36 -20.78
C VAL A 15 9.86 5.00 -19.76
N ILE A 16 8.99 5.91 -20.18
CA ILE A 16 7.99 6.54 -19.30
C ILE A 16 7.01 5.50 -18.75
N GLY A 17 6.54 4.58 -19.59
CA GLY A 17 5.64 3.51 -19.19
C GLY A 17 6.25 2.60 -18.13
N ILE A 18 7.48 2.14 -18.35
CA ILE A 18 8.18 1.25 -17.39
C ILE A 18 8.43 1.99 -16.07
N THR A 19 8.91 3.23 -16.12
CA THR A 19 9.20 4.02 -14.90
C THR A 19 7.95 4.34 -14.10
N ALA A 20 6.85 4.71 -14.76
CA ALA A 20 5.57 4.96 -14.10
C ALA A 20 4.97 3.69 -13.47
N LEU A 21 5.08 2.54 -14.15
CA LEU A 21 4.61 1.26 -13.63
C LEU A 21 5.41 0.78 -12.43
N MET A 22 6.72 1.07 -12.39
CA MET A 22 7.60 0.66 -11.30
C MET A 22 7.15 1.26 -9.96
N GLY A 23 6.71 2.51 -9.93
CA GLY A 23 6.20 3.16 -8.72
C GLY A 23 4.87 2.58 -8.23
N VAL A 24 3.92 2.33 -9.12
CA VAL A 24 2.62 1.72 -8.77
C VAL A 24 2.79 0.28 -8.32
N MET A 25 3.64 -0.48 -9.03
CA MET A 25 3.98 -1.86 -8.64
C MET A 25 4.72 -1.89 -7.30
N ALA A 26 5.70 -1.01 -7.07
CA ALA A 26 6.41 -0.94 -5.80
C ALA A 26 5.50 -0.55 -4.63
N ASN A 27 4.56 0.38 -4.82
CA ASN A 27 3.58 0.73 -3.79
C ASN A 27 2.58 -0.40 -3.54
N GLY A 28 2.03 -1.01 -4.59
CA GLY A 28 1.08 -2.12 -4.46
C GLY A 28 1.70 -3.41 -3.90
N VAL A 29 2.94 -3.73 -4.27
CA VAL A 29 3.72 -4.84 -3.71
C VAL A 29 4.20 -4.49 -2.30
N GLY A 30 4.67 -3.28 -2.09
CA GLY A 30 5.13 -2.79 -0.79
C GLY A 30 4.04 -2.85 0.27
N GLU A 31 2.83 -2.41 -0.06
CA GLU A 31 1.69 -2.45 0.85
C GLU A 31 1.20 -3.88 1.12
N ARG A 32 1.23 -4.78 0.11
CA ARG A 32 0.86 -6.19 0.30
C ARG A 32 1.92 -7.01 1.04
N VAL A 33 3.21 -6.77 0.78
CA VAL A 33 4.34 -7.54 1.34
C VAL A 33 4.76 -6.99 2.70
N PHE A 34 4.86 -5.68 2.85
CA PHE A 34 5.32 -5.02 4.09
C PHE A 34 4.18 -4.39 4.90
N GLY A 35 3.05 -3.98 4.29
CA GLY A 35 1.93 -3.33 4.97
C GLY A 35 0.90 -4.26 5.61
N GLY A 36 0.80 -5.52 5.16
CA GLY A 36 -0.30 -6.43 5.51
C GLY A 36 -0.42 -6.86 6.98
N LYS A 37 0.62 -6.66 7.81
CA LYS A 37 0.58 -7.01 9.25
C LYS A 37 0.72 -5.81 10.19
N ALA A 38 1.45 -4.78 9.80
CA ALA A 38 1.72 -3.62 10.66
C ALA A 38 0.43 -2.83 10.97
N GLY A 39 -0.47 -2.66 10.00
CA GLY A 39 -1.74 -1.96 10.22
C GLY A 39 -2.74 -2.77 11.06
N SER A 40 -2.80 -4.09 10.86
CA SER A 40 -3.69 -4.97 11.63
C SER A 40 -3.19 -5.18 13.06
N ASP A 41 -1.89 -5.19 13.30
CA ASP A 41 -1.34 -5.43 14.65
C ASP A 41 -1.71 -4.32 15.64
N ILE A 42 -1.79 -3.06 15.17
CA ILE A 42 -2.26 -1.95 16.00
C ILE A 42 -3.73 -2.14 16.33
N VAL A 43 -4.59 -2.40 15.34
CA VAL A 43 -6.04 -2.62 15.54
C VAL A 43 -6.31 -3.85 16.41
N ASN A 44 -5.53 -4.91 16.25
CA ASN A 44 -5.69 -6.16 16.98
C ASN A 44 -5.14 -6.08 18.41
N ARG A 45 -4.11 -5.25 18.65
CA ARG A 45 -3.70 -4.88 20.03
C ARG A 45 -4.76 -4.01 20.70
N ASP A 46 -5.28 -3.01 19.99
CA ASP A 46 -6.31 -2.10 20.50
C ASP A 46 -7.60 -2.84 20.88
N SER A 47 -8.04 -3.78 20.05
CA SER A 47 -9.22 -4.61 20.31
C SER A 47 -9.04 -5.47 21.56
N ARG A 48 -7.84 -6.02 21.77
CA ARG A 48 -7.51 -6.87 22.92
C ARG A 48 -7.51 -6.06 24.23
N VAL A 49 -7.00 -4.83 24.21
CA VAL A 49 -7.03 -3.91 25.36
C VAL A 49 -8.47 -3.45 25.68
N LYS A 50 -9.24 -3.04 24.65
CA LYS A 50 -10.64 -2.62 24.81
C LYS A 50 -11.56 -3.74 25.31
N THR A 51 -11.29 -4.99 24.92
CA THR A 51 -12.05 -6.16 25.39
C THR A 51 -11.86 -6.39 26.89
N GLY A 52 -10.64 -6.19 27.42
CA GLY A 52 -10.37 -6.26 28.86
C GLY A 52 -11.09 -5.17 29.68
N TRP A 53 -11.30 -3.99 29.08
CA TRP A 53 -12.00 -2.88 29.73
C TRP A 53 -13.51 -3.11 29.96
N LYS A 54 -14.15 -3.92 29.11
CA LYS A 54 -15.56 -4.28 29.29
C LYS A 54 -15.79 -5.10 30.58
N ASN A 55 -14.76 -5.79 31.08
CA ASN A 55 -14.82 -6.57 32.32
C ASN A 55 -14.57 -5.74 33.59
N VAL A 56 -13.93 -4.56 33.49
CA VAL A 56 -13.65 -3.67 34.64
C VAL A 56 -14.68 -2.53 34.81
N GLY A 57 -15.49 -2.24 33.78
CA GLY A 57 -16.44 -1.12 33.74
C GLY A 57 -17.76 -1.25 34.52
N GLY A 58 -17.92 -2.26 35.38
CA GLY A 58 -18.97 -2.28 36.40
C GLY A 58 -20.31 -2.91 35.98
N ARG A 59 -20.74 -3.88 36.79
CA ARG A 59 -22.15 -4.31 36.87
C ARG A 59 -22.97 -3.09 37.28
N LYS A 60 -23.85 -2.60 36.41
CA LYS A 60 -24.93 -1.70 36.85
C LYS A 60 -25.90 -2.54 37.69
N LYS A 61 -25.99 -2.19 38.97
CA LYS A 61 -27.02 -2.66 39.90
C LYS A 61 -28.34 -1.96 39.55
#